data_AF-A0A2V8R5N0-F1
#
_entry.id   AF-A0A2V8R5N0-F1
#
_cell.length_a   1.000
_cell.length_b   1.000
_cell.length_c   1.000
_cell.angle_alpha   90.00
_cell.angle_beta   90.00
_cell.angle_gamma   90.00
#
_symmetry.space_group_name_H-M   'P 1'
#
loop_
_entity.id
_entity.type
_entity.pdbx_description
1 polymer ?
#
loop_
_entity_poly.entity_id
_entity_poly.type
_entity_poly.pdbx_seq_one_letter_code
_entity_poly.pdbx_strand_id
1 'polypeptide(L)'
;MSTAFETLTREPALEDYFGLSDAELRERIEAARRSLGARLVILGHHYQRDDVVCHADYTGDSFKLSELAARRPEADFVVFCGVHFMAESADILKPGDQKIILPDLGAGCSMADMATAEQVEDAWEQLQSIGVLEESRVVPVTYMNSSAAIKAFCGEHGGVVCTSSNAVPLFEKYLGEADKLFFFPDQHLGRNTGVKFG
;
A
#
# COMPACT_ATOMS: atom_id res chain seq x y z
N MET A 1 -32.18 31.54 -18.80
CA MET A 1 -30.75 31.82 -18.50
C MET A 1 -30.34 31.10 -17.22
N SER A 2 -30.34 29.76 -17.20
CA SER A 2 -30.12 28.98 -15.96
C SER A 2 -29.27 27.73 -16.15
N THR A 3 -28.63 27.52 -17.31
CA THR A 3 -27.92 26.26 -17.61
C THR A 3 -26.40 26.40 -17.65
N ALA A 4 -25.85 27.62 -17.65
CA ALA A 4 -24.41 27.85 -17.70
C ALA A 4 -23.75 27.98 -16.31
N PHE A 5 -24.54 28.25 -15.26
CA PHE A 5 -24.04 28.43 -13.90
C PHE A 5 -24.06 27.12 -13.08
N GLU A 6 -24.96 26.19 -13.40
CA GLU A 6 -25.03 24.87 -12.73
C GLU A 6 -23.85 23.94 -13.11
N THR A 7 -23.28 24.10 -14.32
CA THR A 7 -22.17 23.27 -14.81
C THR A 7 -20.85 23.54 -14.07
N LEU A 8 -20.72 24.68 -13.37
CA LEU A 8 -19.51 25.06 -12.63
C LEU A 8 -19.54 24.62 -11.15
N THR A 9 -20.61 23.99 -10.67
CA THR A 9 -20.82 23.67 -9.25
C THR A 9 -20.95 22.18 -8.94
N ARG A 10 -21.03 21.31 -9.95
CA ARG A 10 -21.13 19.87 -9.71
C ARG A 10 -19.75 19.23 -9.78
N GLU A 11 -19.35 18.56 -8.70
CA GLU A 11 -18.24 17.62 -8.77
C GLU A 11 -18.54 16.57 -9.86
N PRO A 12 -17.60 16.30 -10.77
CA PRO A 12 -17.81 15.30 -11.81
C PRO A 12 -18.02 13.93 -11.16
N ALA A 13 -19.09 13.24 -11.55
CA ALA A 13 -19.42 11.91 -11.07
C ALA A 13 -18.72 10.85 -11.95
N LEU A 14 -18.50 9.64 -11.44
CA LEU A 14 -17.87 8.56 -12.23
C LEU A 14 -18.67 8.24 -13.50
N GLU A 15 -19.99 8.40 -13.43
CA GLU A 15 -20.91 8.21 -14.54
C GLU A 15 -20.66 9.19 -15.70
N ASP A 16 -20.07 10.36 -15.44
CA ASP A 16 -19.76 11.35 -16.47
C ASP A 16 -18.63 10.91 -17.40
N TYR A 17 -17.93 9.84 -17.03
CA TYR A 17 -16.87 9.22 -17.81
C TYR A 17 -17.36 7.96 -18.55
N PHE A 18 -18.57 7.47 -18.24
CA PHE A 18 -19.13 6.30 -18.89
C PHE A 18 -19.49 6.63 -20.34
N GLY A 19 -18.95 5.85 -21.28
CA GLY A 19 -19.19 6.03 -22.72
C GLY A 19 -18.25 7.01 -23.42
N LEU A 20 -17.29 7.62 -22.70
CA LEU A 20 -16.19 8.33 -23.34
C LEU A 20 -15.24 7.33 -24.00
N SER A 21 -14.68 7.73 -25.15
CA SER A 21 -13.63 6.98 -25.81
C SER A 21 -12.30 7.10 -25.06
N ASP A 22 -11.41 6.12 -25.25
CA ASP A 22 -10.05 6.14 -24.66
C ASP A 22 -9.28 7.42 -25.02
N ALA A 23 -9.48 7.95 -26.22
CA ALA A 23 -8.86 9.19 -26.67
C ALA A 23 -9.35 10.41 -25.87
N GLU A 24 -10.65 10.46 -25.55
CA GLU A 24 -11.23 11.54 -24.74
C GLU A 24 -10.78 11.44 -23.28
N LEU A 25 -10.73 10.23 -22.72
CA LEU A 25 -10.21 10.00 -21.37
C LEU A 25 -8.74 10.41 -21.27
N ARG A 26 -7.93 10.00 -22.24
CA ARG A 26 -6.52 10.38 -22.34
C ARG A 26 -6.33 11.89 -22.39
N GLU A 27 -7.07 12.60 -23.24
CA GLU A 27 -6.94 14.07 -23.34
C GLU A 27 -7.33 14.75 -22.02
N ARG A 28 -8.36 14.26 -21.32
CA ARG A 28 -8.74 14.78 -19.99
C ARG A 28 -7.65 14.56 -18.94
N ILE A 29 -7.06 13.37 -18.90
CA ILE A 29 -5.95 13.06 -17.98
C ILE A 29 -4.77 14.00 -18.27
N GLU A 30 -4.39 14.16 -19.54
CA GLU A 30 -3.27 15.04 -19.91
C GLU A 30 -3.58 16.51 -19.63
N ALA A 31 -4.82 16.97 -19.82
CA ALA A 31 -5.24 18.31 -19.45
C ALA A 31 -5.11 18.55 -17.93
N ALA A 32 -5.53 17.60 -17.10
CA ALA A 32 -5.39 17.67 -15.65
C ALA A 32 -3.90 17.67 -15.23
N ARG A 33 -3.09 16.80 -15.83
CA ARG A 33 -1.64 16.73 -15.62
C ARG A 33 -0.96 18.07 -15.95
N ARG A 34 -1.30 18.68 -17.09
CA ARG A 34 -0.77 20.01 -17.47
C ARG A 34 -1.19 21.10 -16.49
N SER A 35 -2.43 21.07 -15.99
CA SER A 35 -2.95 22.06 -15.05
C SER A 35 -2.30 21.96 -13.66
N LEU A 36 -1.97 20.74 -13.21
CA LEU A 36 -1.38 20.51 -11.89
C LEU A 36 0.16 20.59 -11.92
N GLY A 37 0.78 20.30 -13.07
CA GLY A 37 2.22 20.37 -13.24
C GLY A 37 2.96 19.52 -12.20
N ALA A 38 4.00 20.09 -11.58
CA ALA A 38 4.82 19.41 -10.57
C ALA A 38 4.06 19.05 -9.28
N ARG A 39 2.85 19.58 -9.08
CA ARG A 39 2.02 19.30 -7.89
C ARG A 39 1.34 17.93 -7.96
N LEU A 40 1.42 17.24 -9.11
CA LEU A 40 0.85 15.92 -9.32
C LEU A 40 1.94 14.91 -9.66
N VAL A 41 1.88 13.74 -9.03
CA VAL A 41 2.62 12.54 -9.42
C VAL A 41 1.64 11.37 -9.57
N ILE A 42 1.76 10.60 -10.64
CA ILE A 42 1.00 9.37 -10.85
C ILE A 42 1.93 8.17 -10.72
N LEU A 43 1.61 7.25 -9.81
CA LEU A 43 2.37 6.04 -9.54
C LEU A 43 1.60 4.83 -10.10
N GLY A 44 2.26 3.97 -10.88
CA GLY A 44 1.65 2.78 -11.48
C GLY A 44 2.32 1.49 -11.01
N HIS A 45 1.56 0.60 -10.38
CA HIS A 45 2.06 -0.74 -10.09
C HIS A 45 2.26 -1.56 -11.38
N HIS A 46 3.20 -2.51 -11.39
CA HIS A 46 3.52 -3.34 -12.56
C HIS A 46 2.35 -4.15 -13.13
N TYR A 47 1.27 -4.34 -12.37
CA TYR A 47 0.09 -5.09 -12.79
C TYR A 47 -1.05 -4.22 -13.32
N GLN A 48 -0.82 -2.92 -13.45
CA GLN A 48 -1.78 -2.03 -14.07
C GLN A 48 -1.90 -2.30 -15.58
N ARG A 49 -3.09 -2.04 -16.12
CA ARG A 49 -3.34 -2.13 -17.56
C ARG A 49 -2.56 -1.04 -18.32
N ASP A 50 -2.23 -1.30 -19.59
CA ASP A 50 -1.46 -0.38 -20.43
C ASP A 50 -2.11 1.00 -20.55
N ASP A 51 -3.45 1.05 -20.59
CA ASP A 51 -4.25 2.26 -20.65
C ASP A 51 -4.12 3.13 -19.38
N VAL A 52 -3.71 2.56 -18.25
CA VAL A 52 -3.41 3.27 -17.00
C VAL A 52 -1.92 3.55 -16.87
N VAL A 53 -1.06 2.56 -17.13
CA VAL A 53 0.40 2.67 -16.97
C VAL A 53 0.98 3.74 -17.88
N CYS A 54 0.41 3.96 -19.06
CA CYS A 54 0.91 4.98 -19.99
C CYS A 54 0.86 6.42 -19.42
N HIS A 55 0.07 6.65 -18.37
CA HIS A 55 -0.03 7.93 -17.67
C HIS A 55 0.82 8.02 -16.39
N ALA A 56 1.45 6.91 -15.97
CA ALA A 56 2.26 6.87 -14.76
C ALA A 56 3.60 7.58 -14.96
N ASP A 57 3.98 8.43 -14.01
CA ASP A 57 5.31 9.05 -13.94
C ASP A 57 6.37 8.04 -13.51
N TYR A 58 5.98 7.10 -12.65
CA TYR A 58 6.85 6.04 -12.14
C TYR A 58 6.12 4.70 -12.11
N THR A 59 6.89 3.64 -12.39
CA THR A 59 6.44 2.25 -12.24
C THR A 59 7.36 1.47 -11.31
N GLY A 60 6.76 0.57 -10.53
CA GLY A 60 7.49 -0.16 -9.50
C GLY A 60 6.65 -1.17 -8.72
N ASP A 61 7.31 -1.84 -7.78
CA ASP A 61 6.67 -2.59 -6.71
C ASP A 61 6.12 -1.66 -5.61
N SER A 62 5.35 -2.22 -4.68
CA SER A 62 4.67 -1.48 -3.61
C SER A 62 5.60 -0.61 -2.77
N PHE A 63 6.76 -1.14 -2.38
CA PHE A 63 7.68 -0.46 -1.47
C PHE A 63 8.42 0.68 -2.17
N LYS A 64 8.96 0.41 -3.36
CA LYS A 64 9.62 1.42 -4.19
C LYS A 64 8.67 2.58 -4.52
N LEU A 65 7.42 2.29 -4.85
CA LEU A 65 6.44 3.34 -5.15
C LEU A 65 6.12 4.19 -3.90
N SER A 66 6.03 3.57 -2.72
CA SER A 66 5.81 4.29 -1.46
C SER A 66 7.02 5.19 -1.10
N GLU A 67 8.25 4.71 -1.28
CA GLU A 67 9.46 5.53 -1.13
C GLU A 67 9.51 6.69 -2.14
N LEU A 68 9.07 6.46 -3.38
CA LEU A 68 9.05 7.49 -4.41
C LEU A 68 8.05 8.60 -4.07
N ALA A 69 6.86 8.26 -3.56
CA ALA A 69 5.92 9.25 -3.03
C ALA A 69 6.58 10.11 -1.95
N ALA A 70 7.26 9.46 -0.99
CA ALA A 70 7.90 10.14 0.12
C ALA A 70 9.03 11.10 -0.29
N ARG A 71 9.74 10.79 -1.38
CA ARG A 71 10.86 11.58 -1.93
C ARG A 71 10.40 12.73 -2.82
N ARG A 72 9.10 13.02 -2.89
CA ARG A 72 8.49 14.08 -3.72
C ARG A 72 7.68 15.07 -2.89
N PRO A 73 8.33 15.82 -1.98
CA PRO A 73 7.65 16.78 -1.12
C PRO A 73 7.02 17.95 -1.90
N GLU A 74 7.41 18.17 -3.16
CA GLU A 74 6.83 19.18 -4.05
C GLU A 74 5.47 18.80 -4.64
N ALA A 75 5.09 17.51 -4.57
CA ALA A 75 3.83 17.03 -5.09
C ALA A 75 2.75 17.12 -4.02
N ASP A 76 1.72 17.94 -4.24
CA ASP A 76 0.54 18.02 -3.38
C ASP A 76 -0.33 16.77 -3.50
N PHE A 77 -0.37 16.16 -4.68
CA PHE A 77 -1.26 15.06 -5.02
C PHE A 77 -0.46 13.89 -5.59
N VAL A 78 -0.67 12.70 -5.02
CA VAL A 78 -0.12 11.44 -5.52
C VAL A 78 -1.27 10.52 -5.86
N VAL A 79 -1.48 10.27 -7.15
CA VAL A 79 -2.46 9.29 -7.61
C VAL A 79 -1.79 7.93 -7.66
N PHE A 80 -2.24 7.01 -6.81
CA PHE A 80 -1.69 5.67 -6.69
C PHE A 80 -2.54 4.68 -7.49
N CYS A 81 -2.12 4.38 -8.70
CA CYS A 81 -2.72 3.33 -9.54
C CYS A 81 -2.22 1.95 -9.05
N GLY A 82 -2.88 1.45 -8.02
CA GLY A 82 -2.56 0.19 -7.35
C GLY A 82 -3.78 -0.35 -6.59
N VAL A 83 -3.52 -0.93 -5.43
CA VAL A 83 -4.55 -1.48 -4.53
C VAL A 83 -4.46 -0.82 -3.15
N HIS A 84 -5.49 -0.99 -2.34
CA HIS A 84 -5.69 -0.28 -1.06
C HIS A 84 -4.46 -0.23 -0.16
N PHE A 85 -3.88 -1.38 0.20
CA PHE A 85 -2.74 -1.43 1.12
C PHE A 85 -1.50 -0.69 0.60
N MET A 86 -1.34 -0.58 -0.73
CA MET A 86 -0.22 0.12 -1.34
C MET A 86 -0.39 1.64 -1.16
N ALA A 87 -1.61 2.14 -1.39
CA ALA A 87 -1.95 3.53 -1.15
C ALA A 87 -1.83 3.90 0.33
N GLU A 88 -2.31 3.05 1.24
CA GLU A 88 -2.10 3.22 2.69
C GLU A 88 -0.62 3.31 3.05
N SER A 89 0.22 2.47 2.45
CA SER A 89 1.66 2.47 2.74
C SER A 89 2.35 3.74 2.23
N ALA A 90 1.95 4.25 1.08
CA ALA A 90 2.38 5.55 0.61
C ALA A 90 1.90 6.67 1.54
N ASP A 91 0.68 6.55 2.08
CA ASP A 91 0.11 7.54 2.99
C ASP A 91 0.84 7.60 4.34
N ILE A 92 1.24 6.44 4.86
CA ILE A 92 2.07 6.33 6.07
C ILE A 92 3.44 6.99 5.89
N LEU A 93 4.05 6.89 4.70
CA LEU A 93 5.42 7.37 4.44
C LEU A 93 5.49 8.81 3.92
N LYS A 94 4.37 9.40 3.51
CA LYS A 94 4.37 10.70 2.82
C LYS A 94 4.90 11.84 3.71
N PRO A 95 5.57 12.85 3.14
CA PRO A 95 5.91 14.08 3.85
C PRO A 95 4.70 15.00 3.96
N GLY A 96 4.53 15.61 5.13
CA GLY A 96 3.56 16.70 5.36
C GLY A 96 2.13 16.37 4.90
N ASP A 97 1.50 17.33 4.23
CA ASP A 97 0.08 17.29 3.90
C ASP A 97 -0.24 16.71 2.51
N GLN A 98 0.73 16.06 1.86
CA GLN A 98 0.54 15.39 0.55
C GLN A 98 -0.72 14.51 0.58
N LYS A 99 -1.50 14.50 -0.50
CA LYS A 99 -2.73 13.72 -0.62
C LYS A 99 -2.47 12.48 -1.45
N ILE A 100 -2.54 11.31 -0.82
CA ILE A 100 -2.54 10.04 -1.54
C ILE A 100 -3.96 9.72 -1.98
N ILE A 101 -4.14 9.51 -3.28
CA ILE A 101 -5.44 9.26 -3.91
C ILE A 101 -5.42 7.88 -4.54
N LEU A 102 -6.29 7.00 -4.07
CA LEU A 102 -6.58 5.73 -4.72
C LEU A 102 -7.81 5.93 -5.62
N PRO A 103 -7.69 5.79 -6.96
CA PRO A 103 -8.81 6.05 -7.87
C PRO A 103 -10.05 5.16 -7.65
N ASP A 104 -9.84 3.94 -7.17
CA ASP A 104 -10.89 2.97 -6.88
C ASP A 104 -10.67 2.34 -5.51
N LEU A 105 -11.51 2.70 -4.54
CA LEU A 105 -11.46 2.12 -3.19
C LEU A 105 -11.81 0.62 -3.17
N GLY A 106 -12.47 0.11 -4.22
CA GLY A 106 -12.73 -1.31 -4.41
C GLY A 106 -11.51 -2.12 -4.89
N ALA A 107 -10.39 -1.46 -5.22
CA ALA A 107 -9.15 -2.12 -5.62
C ALA A 107 -8.48 -2.83 -4.43
N GLY A 108 -8.94 -4.04 -4.14
CA GLY A 108 -8.46 -4.89 -3.05
C GLY A 108 -7.29 -5.81 -3.42
N CYS A 109 -6.78 -6.52 -2.43
CA CYS A 109 -5.78 -7.58 -2.62
C CYS A 109 -6.15 -8.77 -1.76
N SER A 110 -6.51 -9.88 -2.40
CA SER A 110 -6.92 -11.11 -1.70
C SER A 110 -5.89 -11.61 -0.68
N MET A 111 -4.60 -11.34 -0.90
CA MET A 111 -3.53 -11.67 0.06
C MET A 111 -3.52 -10.74 1.27
N ALA A 112 -3.78 -9.45 1.10
CA ALA A 112 -3.91 -8.52 2.21
C ALA A 112 -5.15 -8.85 3.07
N ASP A 113 -6.20 -9.36 2.42
CA ASP A 113 -7.45 -9.76 3.08
C ASP A 113 -7.38 -11.14 3.75
N MET A 114 -6.24 -11.86 3.68
CA MET A 114 -6.06 -13.15 4.34
C MET A 114 -5.98 -13.06 5.87
N ALA A 115 -5.70 -11.88 6.41
CA ALA A 115 -5.69 -11.62 7.84
C ALA A 115 -6.32 -10.26 8.14
N THR A 116 -7.09 -10.17 9.22
CA THR A 116 -7.55 -8.91 9.81
C THR A 116 -6.69 -8.56 11.03
N ALA A 117 -6.72 -7.29 11.46
CA ALA A 117 -6.04 -6.87 12.69
C ALA A 117 -6.55 -7.66 13.91
N GLU A 118 -7.87 -7.83 14.02
CA GLU A 118 -8.51 -8.64 15.07
C GLU A 118 -8.00 -10.09 15.09
N GLN A 119 -7.86 -10.73 13.92
CA GLN A 119 -7.30 -12.10 13.85
C GLN A 119 -5.83 -12.16 14.26
N VAL A 120 -5.05 -11.12 13.98
CA VAL A 120 -3.64 -11.02 14.38
C VAL A 120 -3.53 -10.81 15.88
N GLU A 121 -4.37 -9.95 16.46
CA GLU A 121 -4.48 -9.70 17.91
C GLU A 121 -4.90 -10.98 18.64
N ASP A 122 -5.96 -11.65 18.19
CA ASP A 122 -6.43 -12.93 18.75
C ASP A 122 -5.32 -13.99 18.74
N ALA A 123 -4.58 -14.12 17.63
CA ALA A 123 -3.48 -15.06 17.52
C ALA A 123 -2.32 -14.72 18.46
N TRP A 124 -2.04 -13.42 18.65
CA TRP A 124 -1.03 -12.95 19.57
C TRP A 124 -1.41 -13.24 21.03
N GLU A 125 -2.66 -12.99 21.43
CA GLU A 125 -3.19 -13.34 22.74
C GLU A 125 -3.16 -14.85 23.00
N GLN A 126 -3.44 -15.66 21.97
CA GLN A 126 -3.33 -17.12 22.07
C GLN A 126 -1.89 -17.54 22.36
N LEU A 127 -0.88 -16.97 21.67
CA LEU A 127 0.54 -17.23 21.95
C LEU A 127 0.91 -16.83 23.38
N GLN A 128 0.39 -15.71 23.87
CA GLN A 128 0.59 -15.29 25.26
C GLN A 128 -0.02 -16.28 26.26
N SER A 129 -1.26 -16.71 26.01
CA SER A 129 -2.00 -17.59 26.94
C SER A 129 -1.33 -18.95 27.18
N ILE A 130 -0.53 -19.41 26.21
CA ILE A 130 0.24 -20.66 26.27
C ILE A 130 1.69 -20.46 26.70
N GLY A 131 2.09 -19.26 27.15
CA GLY A 131 3.41 -18.96 27.69
C GLY A 131 4.49 -18.64 26.64
N VAL A 132 4.17 -18.62 25.35
CA VAL A 132 5.19 -18.46 24.30
C VAL A 132 5.84 -17.08 24.33
N LEU A 133 5.07 -16.03 24.64
CA LEU A 133 5.60 -14.66 24.69
C LEU A 133 6.42 -14.39 25.96
N GLU A 134 6.18 -15.15 27.03
CA GLU A 134 6.92 -15.10 28.28
C GLU A 134 8.22 -15.92 28.20
N GLU A 135 8.19 -17.06 27.52
CA GLU A 135 9.33 -17.99 27.40
C GLU A 135 10.28 -17.65 26.24
N SER A 136 9.84 -16.83 25.29
CA SER A 136 10.60 -16.53 24.07
C SER A 136 10.38 -15.09 23.64
N ARG A 137 11.45 -14.45 23.16
CA ARG A 137 11.36 -13.19 22.46
C ARG A 137 10.79 -13.43 21.06
N VAL A 138 9.51 -13.12 20.88
CA VAL A 138 8.82 -13.22 19.59
C VAL A 138 8.73 -11.85 18.93
N VAL A 139 9.07 -11.76 17.66
CA VAL A 139 8.95 -10.52 16.87
C VAL A 139 7.88 -10.71 15.78
N PRO A 140 6.82 -9.86 15.74
CA PRO A 140 5.84 -9.91 14.68
C PRO A 140 6.40 -9.31 13.39
N VAL A 141 6.21 -10.02 12.28
CA VAL A 141 6.67 -9.61 10.95
C VAL A 141 5.50 -9.74 9.98
N THR A 142 5.09 -8.63 9.40
CA THR A 142 4.02 -8.63 8.40
C THR A 142 4.58 -8.45 7.00
N TYR A 143 4.04 -9.16 6.02
CA TYR A 143 4.28 -8.86 4.63
C TYR A 143 3.60 -7.54 4.24
N MET A 144 4.21 -6.77 3.34
CA MET A 144 3.73 -5.48 2.84
C MET A 144 2.25 -5.53 2.41
N ASN A 145 1.84 -6.67 1.87
CA ASN A 145 0.46 -7.01 1.52
C ASN A 145 -0.37 -7.29 2.79
N SER A 146 -0.62 -6.25 3.57
CA SER A 146 -1.42 -6.26 4.80
C SER A 146 -2.02 -4.87 5.03
N SER A 147 -3.06 -4.74 5.84
CA SER A 147 -3.67 -3.43 6.14
C SER A 147 -2.74 -2.53 6.96
N ALA A 148 -2.99 -1.21 6.94
CA ALA A 148 -2.33 -0.27 7.84
C ALA A 148 -2.45 -0.65 9.32
N ALA A 149 -3.60 -1.17 9.76
CA ALA A 149 -3.81 -1.63 11.13
C ALA A 149 -2.87 -2.78 11.52
N ILE A 150 -2.69 -3.76 10.63
CA ILE A 150 -1.75 -4.86 10.84
C ILE A 150 -0.29 -4.35 10.89
N LYS A 151 0.05 -3.34 10.08
CA LYS A 151 1.36 -2.69 10.13
C LYS A 151 1.58 -1.95 11.46
N ALA A 152 0.53 -1.29 11.97
CA ALA A 152 0.56 -0.62 13.27
C ALA A 152 0.79 -1.62 14.41
N PHE A 153 0.06 -2.74 14.41
CA PHE A 153 0.28 -3.86 15.35
C PHE A 153 1.75 -4.30 15.37
N CYS A 154 2.35 -4.54 14.19
CA CYS A 154 3.78 -4.85 14.12
C CYS A 154 4.63 -3.76 14.77
N GLY A 155 4.40 -2.48 14.48
CA GLY A 155 5.15 -1.37 15.06
C GLY A 155 5.03 -1.27 16.59
N GLU A 156 3.82 -1.46 17.13
CA GLU A 156 3.53 -1.42 18.56
C GLU A 156 4.21 -2.55 19.34
N HIS A 157 4.38 -3.71 18.70
CA HIS A 157 5.01 -4.89 19.28
C HIS A 157 6.50 -5.05 18.91
N GLY A 158 7.18 -3.97 18.49
CA GLY A 158 8.61 -3.99 18.16
C GLY A 158 8.97 -4.84 16.92
N GLY A 159 7.98 -5.07 16.07
CA GLY A 159 8.03 -5.79 14.82
C GLY A 159 8.37 -4.93 13.61
N VAL A 160 8.10 -5.49 12.42
CA VAL A 160 8.51 -4.87 11.16
C VAL A 160 7.66 -5.31 9.97
N VAL A 161 7.58 -4.47 8.94
CA VAL A 161 7.00 -4.79 7.63
C VAL A 161 8.10 -5.31 6.70
N CYS A 162 7.88 -6.45 6.06
CA CYS A 162 8.77 -7.02 5.06
C CYS A 162 8.17 -6.97 3.65
N THR A 163 9.02 -7.15 2.65
CA THR A 163 8.65 -7.43 1.26
C THR A 163 9.28 -8.75 0.83
N SER A 164 8.90 -9.29 -0.32
CA SER A 164 9.55 -10.49 -0.88
C SER A 164 11.02 -10.25 -1.18
N SER A 165 11.41 -9.03 -1.55
CA SER A 165 12.79 -8.65 -1.88
C SER A 165 13.68 -8.47 -0.65
N ASN A 166 13.12 -8.21 0.53
CA ASN A 166 13.90 -8.02 1.77
C ASN A 166 13.64 -9.07 2.87
N ALA A 167 12.80 -10.08 2.64
CA ALA A 167 12.44 -11.08 3.65
C ALA A 167 13.67 -11.81 4.24
N VAL A 168 14.59 -12.28 3.40
CA VAL A 168 15.80 -13.00 3.86
C VAL A 168 16.70 -12.13 4.75
N PRO A 169 17.18 -10.95 4.32
CA PRO A 169 18.04 -10.12 5.17
C PRO A 169 17.31 -9.62 6.43
N LEU A 170 15.98 -9.45 6.39
CA LEU A 170 15.19 -9.11 7.56
C LEU A 170 15.14 -10.27 8.56
N PHE A 171 14.89 -11.50 8.10
CA PHE A 171 14.88 -12.68 8.96
C PHE A 171 16.23 -12.88 9.63
N GLU A 172 17.33 -12.76 8.89
CA GLU A 172 18.70 -12.85 9.42
C GLU A 172 18.94 -11.85 10.56
N LYS A 173 18.53 -10.59 10.36
CA LYS A 173 18.65 -9.55 11.38
C LYS A 173 17.83 -9.88 12.63
N TYR A 174 16.54 -10.15 12.48
CA TYR A 174 15.65 -10.29 13.63
C TYR A 174 15.83 -11.61 14.38
N LEU A 175 16.20 -12.70 13.69
CA LEU A 175 16.55 -13.97 14.35
C LEU A 175 17.93 -13.92 15.05
N GLY A 176 18.74 -12.89 14.79
CA GLY A 176 19.93 -12.63 15.60
C GLY A 176 19.61 -12.10 17.01
N GLU A 177 18.40 -11.60 17.23
CA GLU A 177 17.98 -10.96 18.48
C GLU A 177 16.69 -11.56 19.07
N ALA A 178 15.95 -12.37 18.32
CA ALA A 178 14.68 -12.95 18.70
C ALA A 178 14.71 -14.48 18.54
N ASP A 179 13.99 -15.18 19.42
CA ASP A 179 13.89 -16.63 19.38
C ASP A 179 12.94 -17.12 18.28
N LYS A 180 11.93 -16.30 17.95
CA LYS A 180 10.87 -16.64 16.98
C LYS A 180 10.39 -15.41 16.21
N LEU A 181 9.95 -15.64 14.97
CA LEU A 181 9.19 -14.66 14.20
C LEU A 181 7.74 -15.09 14.10
N PHE A 182 6.81 -14.18 14.39
CA PHE A 182 5.39 -14.36 14.13
C PHE A 182 5.06 -13.73 12.77
N PHE A 183 5.00 -14.55 11.72
CA PHE A 183 4.92 -14.08 10.33
C PHE A 183 3.51 -14.21 9.73
N PHE A 184 3.03 -13.15 9.07
CA PHE A 184 1.71 -13.10 8.44
C PHE A 184 1.67 -12.11 7.25
N PRO A 185 0.63 -12.13 6.40
CA PRO A 185 -0.36 -13.19 6.26
C PRO A 185 0.11 -14.34 5.34
N ASP A 186 1.15 -14.12 4.53
CA ASP A 186 1.60 -15.11 3.54
C ASP A 186 2.43 -16.23 4.21
N GLN A 187 1.76 -17.33 4.54
CA GLN A 187 2.41 -18.51 5.12
C GLN A 187 3.51 -19.10 4.24
N HIS A 188 3.45 -18.94 2.91
CA HIS A 188 4.44 -19.50 2.00
C HIS A 188 5.71 -18.66 2.01
N LEU A 189 5.59 -17.33 1.94
CA LEU A 189 6.73 -16.44 2.10
C LEU A 189 7.41 -16.66 3.47
N GLY A 190 6.62 -16.71 4.55
CA GLY A 190 7.11 -16.94 5.90
C GLY A 190 7.84 -18.28 6.04
N ARG A 191 7.18 -19.38 5.66
CA ARG A 191 7.73 -20.73 5.80
C ARG A 191 8.95 -20.97 4.90
N ASN A 192 8.88 -20.57 3.63
CA ASN A 192 9.98 -20.79 2.69
C ASN A 192 11.22 -19.96 3.05
N THR A 193 11.03 -18.77 3.63
CA THR A 193 12.13 -17.97 4.15
C THR A 193 12.68 -18.58 5.44
N GLY A 194 11.80 -18.96 6.37
CA GLY A 194 12.15 -19.54 7.67
C GLY A 194 12.99 -20.82 7.57
N VAL A 195 12.69 -21.72 6.63
CA VAL A 195 13.46 -22.97 6.40
C VAL A 195 14.96 -22.74 6.22
N LYS A 196 15.38 -21.55 5.77
CA LYS A 196 16.80 -21.20 5.62
C LYS A 196 17.53 -20.97 6.95
N PHE A 197 16.79 -20.80 8.04
CA PHE A 197 17.30 -20.40 9.36
C PHE A 197 17.13 -21.48 10.44
N GLY A 198 16.46 -22.60 10.13
CA GLY A 198 16.19 -23.71 11.07
C GLY A 198 14.72 -23.78 11.47
#